data_AF-A0A0M8RJ85-F1
#
_entry.id   AF-A0A0M8RJ85-F1
#
_cell.length_a   1.000
_cell.length_b   1.000
_cell.length_c   1.000
_cell.angle_alpha   90.00
_cell.angle_beta   90.00
_cell.angle_gamma   90.00
#
_symmetry.space_group_name_H-M   'P 1'
#
loop_
_entity.id
_entity.type
_entity.pdbx_description
1 polymer ?
#
loop_
_entity_poly.entity_id
_entity_poly.type
_entity_poly.pdbx_seq_one_letter_code
_entity_poly.pdbx_strand_id
1 'polypeptide(L)'
;FDKVITNKKDVQSHITVTSSSGQKVVGHWFGSQRLDFRPEQYWKAGSKVTLKIDLDGVKGGQGITGVQSKTVNFTVGRSQVSTVDM
;
A
#
# COMPACT_ATOMS: atom_id res chain seq x y z
N PHE A 1 -8.28 6.17 3.10
CA PHE A 1 -8.34 7.61 3.44
C PHE A 1 -9.76 7.93 3.84
N ASP A 2 -9.96 8.67 4.92
CA ASP A 2 -11.27 9.12 5.39
C ASP A 2 -11.78 10.35 4.60
N LYS A 3 -10.89 11.04 3.89
CA LYS A 3 -11.20 12.13 2.95
C LYS A 3 -10.82 11.77 1.50
N VAL A 4 -11.45 12.46 0.54
CA VAL A 4 -11.16 12.34 -0.90
C VAL A 4 -9.77 12.91 -1.21
N ILE A 5 -8.93 12.11 -1.87
CA ILE A 5 -7.60 12.52 -2.29
C ILE A 5 -7.65 12.94 -3.75
N THR A 6 -7.39 14.23 -4.00
CA THR A 6 -7.24 14.79 -5.35
C THR A 6 -5.78 14.80 -5.78
N ASN A 7 -4.84 15.03 -4.84
CA ASN A 7 -3.40 14.99 -5.11
C ASN A 7 -2.82 13.57 -4.93
N LYS A 8 -3.32 12.63 -5.73
CA LYS A 8 -2.98 11.20 -5.62
C LYS A 8 -1.49 10.89 -5.78
N LYS A 9 -0.84 11.57 -6.73
CA LYS A 9 0.56 11.31 -7.07
C LYS A 9 1.48 11.64 -5.89
N ASP A 10 1.27 12.81 -5.28
CA ASP A 10 2.03 13.28 -4.13
C ASP A 10 1.80 12.38 -2.91
N VAL A 11 0.53 12.14 -2.55
CA VAL A 11 0.19 11.22 -1.45
C VAL A 11 0.82 9.84 -1.66
N GLN A 12 0.80 9.30 -2.88
CA GLN A 12 1.39 8.01 -3.18
C GLN A 12 2.92 8.02 -3.08
N SER A 13 3.63 9.10 -3.43
CA SER A 13 5.10 9.16 -3.31
C SER A 13 5.58 9.15 -1.85
N HIS A 14 4.71 9.51 -0.91
CA HIS A 14 4.97 9.46 0.52
C HIS A 14 4.70 8.09 1.17
N ILE A 15 4.38 7.08 0.35
CA ILE A 15 4.14 5.71 0.82
C ILE A 15 5.11 4.76 0.10
N THR A 16 5.88 4.01 0.89
CA THR A 16 6.84 3.04 0.38
C THR A 16 6.51 1.65 0.90
N VAL A 17 6.50 0.67 -0.01
CA VAL A 17 6.34 -0.75 0.34
C VAL A 17 7.54 -1.52 -0.18
N THR A 18 8.25 -2.20 0.72
CA THR A 18 9.40 -3.06 0.40
C THR A 18 9.13 -4.49 0.83
N SER A 19 9.79 -5.43 0.16
CA SER A 19 9.68 -6.86 0.44
C SER A 19 11.04 -7.53 0.41
N SER A 20 11.30 -8.44 1.36
CA SER A 20 12.54 -9.21 1.40
C SER A 20 12.70 -10.19 0.24
N SER A 21 11.63 -10.46 -0.53
CA SER A 21 11.71 -11.31 -1.73
C SER A 21 12.27 -10.60 -2.96
N GLY A 22 12.41 -9.27 -2.91
CA GLY A 22 12.79 -8.45 -4.06
C GLY A 22 11.66 -8.24 -5.09
N GLN A 23 10.44 -8.73 -4.83
CA GLN A 23 9.30 -8.48 -5.71
C GLN A 23 9.01 -6.97 -5.80
N LYS A 24 8.92 -6.44 -7.02
CA LYS A 24 8.50 -5.06 -7.26
C LYS A 24 7.04 -4.89 -6.80
N VAL A 25 6.81 -3.93 -5.91
CA VAL A 25 5.48 -3.60 -5.40
C VAL A 25 5.03 -2.27 -6.01
N VAL A 26 3.80 -2.22 -6.49
CA VAL A 26 3.22 -1.02 -7.11
C VAL A 26 1.89 -0.67 -6.46
N GLY A 27 1.62 0.63 -6.35
CA GLY A 27 0.36 1.17 -5.83
C GLY A 27 -0.69 1.33 -6.93
N HIS A 28 -1.93 1.00 -6.63
CA HIS A 28 -3.10 1.22 -7.48
C HIS A 28 -4.23 1.89 -6.69
N TRP A 29 -4.79 2.97 -7.25
CA TRP A 29 -5.92 3.69 -6.65
C TRP A 29 -7.24 3.07 -7.06
N PHE A 30 -8.03 2.65 -6.08
CA PHE A 30 -9.45 2.34 -6.23
C PHE A 30 -10.27 3.58 -5.81
N GLY A 31 -10.88 4.24 -6.79
CA GLY A 31 -11.54 5.53 -6.54
C GLY A 31 -10.57 6.59 -6.02
N SER A 32 -11.02 7.47 -5.12
CA SER A 32 -10.23 8.58 -4.57
C SER A 32 -9.86 8.42 -3.09
N GLN A 33 -10.22 7.28 -2.48
CA GLN A 33 -10.06 7.07 -1.03
C GLN A 33 -9.36 5.76 -0.65
N ARG A 34 -9.00 4.91 -1.62
CA ARG A 34 -8.30 3.64 -1.38
C ARG A 34 -7.11 3.50 -2.32
N LEU A 35 -5.95 3.19 -1.75
CA LEU A 35 -4.71 2.91 -2.46
C LEU A 35 -4.17 1.57 -1.95
N ASP A 36 -4.10 0.60 -2.84
CA ASP A 36 -3.64 -0.75 -2.52
C ASP A 36 -2.26 -0.96 -3.15
N PHE A 37 -1.36 -1.62 -2.41
CA PHE A 37 -0.01 -1.97 -2.87
C PHE A 37 0.13 -3.48 -2.97
N ARG A 38 0.55 -3.97 -4.14
CA ARG A 38 0.85 -5.39 -4.34
C ARG A 38 1.92 -5.63 -5.40
N PRO A 39 2.61 -6.77 -5.35
CA PRO A 39 3.35 -7.29 -6.49
C PRO A 39 2.41 -7.74 -7.61
N GLU A 40 2.98 -7.93 -8.79
CA GLU A 40 2.27 -8.42 -9.98
C GLU A 40 1.70 -9.82 -9.75
N GLN A 41 2.55 -10.73 -9.28
CA GLN A 41 2.23 -12.11 -8.91
C GLN A 41 1.87 -12.20 -7.42
N TYR A 42 1.35 -13.35 -6.97
CA TYR A 42 1.16 -13.60 -5.54
C TYR A 42 2.44 -13.35 -4.74
N TRP A 43 2.28 -12.90 -3.50
CA TRP A 43 3.39 -12.71 -2.58
C TRP A 43 4.14 -14.03 -2.37
N LYS A 44 5.48 -13.99 -2.43
CA LYS A 44 6.31 -15.14 -2.07
C LYS A 44 6.13 -15.46 -0.59
N ALA A 45 5.83 -16.72 -0.27
CA ALA A 45 5.68 -17.17 1.12
C ALA A 45 6.94 -16.88 1.95
N GLY A 46 6.75 -16.48 3.21
CA GLY A 46 7.82 -16.11 4.13
C GLY A 46 8.45 -14.73 3.89
N SER A 47 7.99 -13.97 2.89
CA SER A 47 8.49 -12.61 2.66
C SER A 47 8.17 -11.70 3.85
N LYS A 48 9.17 -10.93 4.29
CA LYS A 48 8.95 -9.82 5.23
C LYS A 48 8.61 -8.59 4.41
N VAL A 49 7.47 -7.97 4.71
CA VAL A 49 7.00 -6.75 4.05
C VAL A 49 7.04 -5.60 5.05
N THR A 50 7.58 -4.47 4.61
CA THR A 50 7.56 -3.21 5.35
C THR A 50 6.77 -2.19 4.55
N LEU A 51 5.70 -1.67 5.16
CA LEU A 51 4.93 -0.52 4.67
C LEU A 51 5.31 0.69 5.51
N LYS A 52 5.85 1.72 4.87
CA LYS A 52 6.10 3.03 5.46
C LYS A 52 5.11 4.03 4.89
N ILE A 53 4.39 4.70 5.77
CA ILE A 53 3.45 5.79 5.48
C ILE A 53 4.05 7.05 6.10
N ASP A 54 4.34 8.06 5.29
CA ASP A 54 4.90 9.33 5.74
C ASP A 54 4.04 10.50 5.28
N LEU A 55 2.80 10.56 5.78
CA LEU A 55 1.77 11.49 5.32
C LEU A 55 1.58 12.70 6.24
N ASP A 56 2.34 12.81 7.33
CA ASP A 56 2.25 13.97 8.21
C ASP A 56 2.67 15.24 7.44
N GLY A 57 1.81 16.26 7.44
CA GLY A 57 2.01 17.49 6.68
C GLY A 57 1.74 17.40 5.17
N VAL A 58 1.59 16.20 4.60
CA VAL A 58 1.36 15.99 3.15
C VAL A 58 -0.02 16.47 2.71
N LYS A 59 -0.10 17.15 1.56
CA LYS A 59 -1.34 17.72 1.04
C LYS A 59 -2.09 16.72 0.17
N GLY A 60 -3.20 16.18 0.68
CA GLY A 60 -4.08 15.27 -0.06
C GLY A 60 -5.04 15.96 -1.03
N GLY A 61 -5.26 17.27 -0.84
CA GLY A 61 -6.17 18.11 -1.61
C GLY A 61 -6.36 19.46 -0.94
N GLN A 62 -7.24 20.32 -1.48
CA GLN A 62 -7.52 21.63 -0.90
C GLN A 62 -8.07 21.48 0.54
N GLY A 63 -7.38 22.10 1.50
CA GLY A 63 -7.74 22.02 2.92
C GLY A 63 -7.51 20.65 3.57
N ILE A 64 -6.93 19.68 2.87
CA ILE A 64 -6.70 18.32 3.36
C ILE A 64 -5.20 18.12 3.60
N THR A 65 -4.83 17.91 4.86
CA THR A 65 -3.47 17.59 5.29
C THR A 65 -3.47 16.27 6.05
N GLY A 66 -2.56 15.37 5.67
CA GLY A 66 -2.34 14.13 6.41
C GLY A 66 -1.67 14.39 7.75
N VAL A 67 -1.91 13.49 8.70
CA VAL A 67 -1.41 13.56 10.09
C VAL A 67 -0.80 12.23 10.54
N GLN A 68 -0.64 11.30 9.60
CA GLN A 68 -0.25 9.92 9.90
C GLN A 68 1.18 9.69 9.41
N SER A 69 2.06 9.34 10.35
CA SER A 69 3.34 8.69 10.06
C SER A 69 3.35 7.34 10.75
N LYS A 70 3.52 6.25 9.99
CA LYS A 70 3.42 4.88 10.50
C LYS A 70 4.30 3.92 9.72
N THR A 71 4.97 3.03 10.44
CA THR A 71 5.61 1.85 9.85
C THR A 71 4.85 0.59 10.28
N VAL A 72 4.52 -0.25 9.32
CA VAL A 72 3.91 -1.56 9.53
C VAL A 72 4.84 -2.64 8.99
N ASN A 73 5.07 -3.67 9.78
CA ASN A 73 5.86 -4.83 9.38
C ASN A 73 4.99 -6.08 9.50
N PHE A 74 5.02 -6.94 8.50
CA PHE A 74 4.36 -8.24 8.55
C PHE A 74 5.12 -9.29 7.75
N THR A 75 4.85 -10.56 8.04
CA THR A 75 5.39 -11.70 7.30
C THR A 75 4.28 -12.35 6.51
N VAL A 76 4.52 -12.60 5.22
CA VAL A 76 3.61 -13.35 4.36
C VAL A 76 3.63 -14.81 4.79
N GLY A 77 2.44 -15.38 5.05
CA GLY A 77 2.28 -16.79 5.43
C GLY A 77 2.57 -17.78 4.30
N ARG A 78 2.12 -19.03 4.49
CA ARG A 78 2.15 -20.05 3.44
C ARG A 78 1.27 -19.66 2.25
N SER A 79 1.60 -20.15 1.06
CA SER A 79 0.68 -20.09 -0.07
C SER A 79 -0.50 -21.02 0.18
N GLN A 80 -1.72 -20.52 0.02
CA GLN A 80 -2.95 -21.31 0.09
C GLN A 80 -3.94 -20.76 -0.91
N VAL A 81 -4.30 -21.59 -1.90
CA VAL A 81 -5.23 -21.27 -2.99
C VAL A 81 -6.30 -22.34 -2.99
N SER A 82 -7.57 -21.92 -3.00
CA SER A 82 -8.73 -22.80 -3.12
C SER A 82 -9.47 -22.47 -4.40
N THR A 83 -9.80 -23.48 -5.18
CA THR A 83 -10.57 -23.38 -6.41
C THR A 83 -11.92 -24.09 -6.22
N VAL A 84 -12.98 -23.54 -6.81
CA VAL A 84 -14.29 -24.20 -6.90
C VAL A 84 -14.60 -24.35 -8.38
N ASP A 85 -14.86 -25.58 -8.79
CA ASP A 85 -15.21 -25.93 -10.17
C ASP A 85 -16.71 -26.26 -10.22
N MET A 86 -17.41 -25.76 -11.27
CA MET A 86 -18.85 -25.96 -11.48
C MET A 86 -19.13 -27.10 -12.45
#